data_AF-A0A8S3F7Y1-F1
#
_entry.id   AF-A0A8S3F7Y1-F1
#
_cell.length_a   1.000
_cell.length_b   1.000
_cell.length_c   1.000
_cell.angle_alpha   90.00
_cell.angle_beta   90.00
_cell.angle_gamma   90.00
#
_symmetry.space_group_name_H-M   'P 1'
#
loop_
_entity.id
_entity.type
_entity.pdbx_description
1 polymer ?
#
loop_
_entity_poly.entity_id
_entity_poly.type
_entity_poly.pdbx_seq_one_letter_code
_entity_poly.pdbx_strand_id
1 'polypeptide(L)' 'METFKGKPLFEHQGYLYTVNKKSDDKVIWCCRNYRHGQCRGRLHTINNQVIQI' A
#
# COMPACT_ATOMS: atom_id res chain seq x y z
N MET A 1 14.27 -20.32 5.07
CA MET A 1 12.87 -20.55 4.63
C MET A 1 12.03 -19.39 5.14
N GLU A 2 11.94 -18.30 4.38
CA GLU A 2 11.03 -17.20 4.75
C GLU A 2 9.69 -17.43 4.06
N THR A 3 8.80 -18.12 4.77
CA THR A 3 7.42 -18.29 4.35
C THR A 3 6.70 -16.96 4.52
N PHE A 4 6.86 -16.03 3.58
CA PHE A 4 6.06 -14.80 3.55
C PHE A 4 4.61 -15.13 3.15
N LYS A 5 3.81 -15.64 4.09
CA LYS A 5 2.34 -15.57 4.03
C LYS A 5 1.87 -14.12 4.31
N GLY A 6 2.54 -13.14 3.72
CA GLY A 6 2.31 -11.72 3.93
C GLY A 6 1.66 -11.13 2.69
N LYS A 7 0.52 -10.46 2.86
CA LYS A 7 -0.02 -9.60 1.81
C LYS A 7 1.07 -8.57 1.42
N PRO A 8 1.18 -8.17 0.15
CA PRO A 8 2.13 -7.14 -0.26
C PRO A 8 1.98 -5.88 0.59
N LEU A 9 3.12 -5.42 1.14
CA LEU A 9 3.26 -4.25 1.99
C LEU A 9 4.16 -3.21 1.29
N PHE A 10 3.82 -1.95 1.45
CA PHE A 10 4.60 -0.81 0.95
C PHE A 10 4.87 0.15 2.09
N GLU A 11 6.13 0.48 2.35
CA GLU A 11 6.51 1.48 3.33
C GLU A 11 6.72 2.84 2.65
N HIS A 12 6.05 3.88 3.15
CA HIS A 12 6.21 5.24 2.65
C HIS A 12 6.12 6.23 3.80
N GLN A 13 7.11 7.11 3.94
CA GLN A 13 7.13 8.16 4.98
C GLN A 13 6.91 7.61 6.41
N GLY A 14 7.40 6.40 6.70
CA GLY A 14 7.22 5.75 8.01
C GLY A 14 5.84 5.10 8.23
N TYR A 15 4.96 5.12 7.23
CA TYR A 15 3.68 4.43 7.25
C TYR A 15 3.70 3.17 6.39
N LEU A 16 3.05 2.12 6.89
CA LEU A 16 2.86 0.87 6.14
C LEU A 16 1.53 0.89 5.41
N TYR A 17 1.57 0.55 4.13
CA TYR A 17 0.42 0.43 3.26
C TYR A 17 0.26 -1.00 2.76
N THR A 18 -0.99 -1.41 2.56
CA THR A 18 -1.37 -2.72 2.03
C THR A 18 -2.08 -2.54 0.70
N VAL A 19 -1.93 -3.50 -0.22
CA VAL A 19 -2.64 -3.45 -1.50
C VAL A 19 -4.15 -3.49 -1.26
N ASN A 20 -4.83 -2.43 -1.70
CA ASN A 20 -6.28 -2.33 -1.69
C ASN A 20 -6.87 -2.70 -3.05
N LYS A 21 -6.27 -2.20 -4.14
CA LYS A 21 -6.66 -2.54 -5.51
C LYS A 21 -5.42 -2.58 -6.40
N LYS A 22 -5.31 -3.61 -7.22
CA LYS A 22 -4.28 -3.72 -8.25
C LYS A 22 -4.97 -3.71 -9.61
N SER A 23 -4.62 -2.73 -10.43
CA SER A 23 -4.89 -2.68 -11.87
C SER A 23 -3.59 -2.99 -12.61
N ASP A 24 -3.68 -3.14 -13.93
CA ASP A 24 -2.58 -3.58 -14.81
C ASP A 24 -1.26 -2.86 -14.51
N ASP A 25 -1.30 -1.53 -14.54
CA ASP A 25 -0.13 -0.68 -14.29
C ASP A 25 -0.18 0.10 -12.97
N LYS A 26 -1.37 0.19 -12.36
CA LYS A 26 -1.63 1.01 -11.18
C LYS A 26 -1.99 0.17 -9.98
N VAL A 27 -1.30 0.37 -8.86
CA VAL A 27 -1.64 -0.21 -7.56
C VAL A 27 -2.10 0.90 -6.62
N ILE A 28 -3.26 0.70 -6.01
CA ILE A 28 -3.81 1.53 -4.95
C ILE A 28 -3.55 0.82 -3.64
N TRP A 29 -2.84 1.51 -2.76
CA TRP A 29 -2.51 1.06 -1.42
C TRP A 29 -3.30 1.86 -0.40
N CYS A 30 -3.78 1.17 0.62
CA CYS A 30 -4.40 1.78 1.80
C CYS A 30 -3.53 1.52 3.01
N CYS A 31 -3.37 2.53 3.85
CA CYS A 31 -2.61 2.42 5.09
C CYS A 31 -3.10 1.24 5.94
N ARG A 32 -2.18 0.47 6.51
CA ARG A 32 -2.50 -0.71 7.35
C ARG A 32 -3.41 -0.32 8.53
N ASN A 33 -3.20 0.87 9.08
CA ASN A 33 -3.95 1.40 10.21
C ASN A 33 -5.30 2.03 9.80
N TYR A 34 -5.67 1.96 8.52
CA TYR A 34 -6.99 2.39 8.02
C TYR A 34 -8.15 1.72 8.75
N ARG A 35 -8.04 0.41 9.01
CA ARG A 35 -9.05 -0.37 9.75
C ARG A 35 -9.21 0.08 11.20
N HIS A 36 -8.15 0.65 11.77
CA HIS A 36 -8.15 1.18 13.13
C HIS A 36 -8.52 2.67 13.17
N GLY A 37 -8.90 3.29 12.03
CA GLY A 37 -9.27 4.70 11.94
C GLY A 37 -8.12 5.70 12.07
N GLN A 38 -6.93 5.25 12.47
CA GLN A 38 -5.77 6.10 12.76
C GLN A 38 -5.07 6.64 11.51
N CYS A 39 -5.33 6.06 10.33
CA CYS A 39 -4.61 6.40 9.11
C CYS A 39 -5.52 6.35 7.88
N ARG A 40 -5.84 7.51 7.31
CA ARG A 40 -6.64 7.63 6.07
C ARG A 40 -5.78 7.76 4.81
N GLY A 41 -4.46 7.59 4.95
CA GLY A 41 -3.50 7.67 3.86
C GLY A 41 -3.81 6.63 2.77
N ARG A 42 -3.96 7.12 1.54
CA ARG A 42 -4.00 6.30 0.33
C ARG A 42 -2.77 6.64 -0.50
N LEU A 43 -2.16 5.62 -1.08
CA LEU A 43 -0.99 5.77 -1.92
C LEU A 43 -1.31 5.13 -3.26
N HIS A 44 -1.01 5.81 -4.35
CA HIS A 44 -1.14 5.23 -5.68
C HIS A 44 0.27 5.03 -6.23
N THR A 45 0.53 3.87 -6.81
CA THR A 45 1.79 3.61 -7.51
C THR A 45 1.50 3.18 -8.93
N ILE A 46 2.22 3.72 -9.90
CA ILE A 46 2.15 3.34 -11.32
C ILE A 46 3.55 2.92 -11.76
N ASN A 47 3.74 1.76 -12.41
CA ASN A 47 5.07 1.25 -12.77
C ASN A 47 6.08 1.29 -11.59
N ASN A 48 5.67 0.93 -10.38
CA ASN A 48 6.47 1.07 -9.15
C ASN A 48 6.86 2.52 -8.73
N GLN A 49 6.35 3.55 -9.40
CA GLN A 49 6.53 4.95 -9.00
C GLN A 49 5.35 5.44 -8.18
N VAL A 50 5.62 6.06 -7.03
CA VAL A 50 4.60 6.71 -6.22
C VAL A 50 4.06 7.91 -6.98
N ILE A 51 2.74 7.92 -7.19
CA ILE A 51 2.01 9.06 -7.74
C ILE A 51 1.12 9.63 -6.63
N GLN A 52 1.36 10.89 -6.26
CA GLN A 52 0.42 11.67 -5.47
C GLN A 52 -0.63 12.23 -6.42
N ILE A 53 -1.88 11.78 -6.28
CA ILE A 53 -3.05 12.30 -7.01
C ILE A 53 -3.99 12.98 -6.04
#